data_AF-A0A6I5EC12-F1
#
_entry.id   AF-A0A6I5EC12-F1
#
_cell.length_a   1.000
_cell.length_b   1.000
_cell.length_c   1.000
_cell.angle_alpha   90.00
_cell.angle_beta   90.00
_cell.angle_gamma   90.00
#
_symmetry.space_group_name_H-M   'P 1'
#
loop_
_entity.id
_entity.type
_entity.pdbx_description
1 polymer ?
#
loop_
_entity_poly.entity_id
_entity_poly.type
_entity_poly.pdbx_seq_one_letter_code
_entity_poly.pdbx_strand_id
1 'polypeptide(L)'
;MPLKTYGVLIARAVDVRREGSTDTPHYQVHLTDDQGTHYRASVNVKSQERPSELLYLVDEDFRHPITARLEGLVSGWSKLPSGPGGPNLDFVRGNLFDPSKMRTLPPEVEGPDNDLADILDHYVRRAVEDPAARMYVFGERWGPEAELRDKVFDFLPGNGVHDIHMNQGNSRRFEGDDGVWQDGGLLIHFPAQSRWVGVFLAFQSQKWHTDDATGHALDVAGPRPEPGLQPVRLVAALVNPPGPAPETESVTLINASPAPVDLTGWRLVDRLGHGGPVPPGPLAAGATLSAPLSDGAQLGNHGGEITLLDADGLKVHGVSYTAEQAAHEGWTVVF
;
A
#
# COMPACT_ATOMS: atom_id res chain seq x y z
N MET A 1 -8.56 10.59 15.63
CA MET A 1 -9.24 9.27 15.74
C MET A 1 -9.07 8.59 14.40
N PRO A 2 -9.13 7.26 14.29
CA PRO A 2 -9.09 6.58 12.99
C PRO A 2 -10.10 7.20 12.03
N LEU A 3 -9.82 7.10 10.73
CA LEU A 3 -10.61 7.74 9.68
C LEU A 3 -12.07 7.32 9.78
N LYS A 4 -13.00 8.28 9.79
CA LYS A 4 -14.42 8.00 10.09
C LYS A 4 -15.14 7.42 8.88
N THR A 5 -14.70 7.82 7.70
CA THR A 5 -15.28 7.42 6.42
C THR A 5 -14.21 6.92 5.45
N TYR A 6 -13.40 5.96 5.90
CA TYR A 6 -12.45 5.29 5.02
C TYR A 6 -13.14 4.53 3.88
N GLY A 7 -12.53 4.57 2.70
CA GLY A 7 -12.99 3.81 1.54
C GLY A 7 -12.20 4.10 0.27
N VAL A 8 -12.81 3.78 -0.86
CA VAL A 8 -12.24 4.00 -2.19
C VAL A 8 -13.24 4.70 -3.10
N LEU A 9 -12.78 5.75 -3.79
CA LEU A 9 -13.49 6.38 -4.91
C LEU A 9 -12.98 5.78 -6.22
N ILE A 10 -13.90 5.26 -7.04
CA ILE A 10 -13.59 4.76 -8.37
C ILE A 10 -14.21 5.69 -9.41
N ALA A 11 -13.39 6.45 -10.12
CA ALA A 11 -13.89 7.50 -11.02
C ALA A 11 -12.91 7.77 -12.18
N ARG A 12 -13.35 8.56 -13.15
CA ARG A 12 -12.48 9.08 -14.22
C ARG A 12 -11.89 10.41 -13.80
N ALA A 13 -10.60 10.62 -14.06
CA ALA A 13 -10.01 11.95 -13.98
C ALA A 13 -10.51 12.81 -15.13
N VAL A 14 -10.88 14.05 -14.86
CA VAL A 14 -11.39 14.97 -15.89
C VAL A 14 -10.61 16.29 -15.96
N ASP A 15 -10.00 16.70 -14.86
CA ASP A 15 -9.15 17.89 -14.80
C ASP A 15 -8.17 17.80 -13.62
N VAL A 16 -7.14 18.64 -13.63
CA VAL A 16 -6.13 18.72 -12.57
C VAL A 16 -5.75 20.16 -12.28
N ARG A 17 -5.45 20.47 -11.02
CA ARG A 17 -4.97 21.79 -10.61
C ARG A 17 -3.87 21.66 -9.57
N ARG A 18 -2.77 22.37 -9.81
CA ARG A 18 -1.69 22.52 -8.84
C ARG A 18 -1.92 23.76 -7.99
N GLU A 19 -1.81 23.60 -6.67
CA GLU A 19 -1.71 24.73 -5.75
C GLU A 19 -0.24 25.12 -5.63
N GLY A 20 0.06 26.43 -5.70
CA GLY A 20 1.42 26.94 -5.54
C GLY A 20 1.90 26.99 -4.08
N SER A 21 3.17 27.31 -3.89
CA SER A 21 3.96 27.11 -2.66
C SER A 21 3.58 27.91 -1.39
N THR A 22 2.45 28.61 -1.32
CA THR A 22 2.21 29.58 -0.23
C THR A 22 1.78 28.98 1.11
N ASP A 23 1.33 27.71 1.17
CA ASP A 23 0.86 27.03 2.41
C ASP A 23 1.22 25.51 2.47
N THR A 24 0.21 24.64 2.63
CA THR A 24 0.23 23.18 2.42
C THR A 24 -0.31 22.91 1.01
N PRO A 25 0.52 23.02 -0.04
CA PRO A 25 0.07 22.79 -1.40
C PRO A 25 -0.48 21.36 -1.53
N HIS A 26 -1.58 21.26 -2.25
CA HIS A 26 -2.14 19.99 -2.70
C HIS A 26 -2.05 19.89 -4.22
N TYR A 27 -1.83 18.67 -4.68
CA TYR A 27 -2.17 18.31 -6.05
C TYR A 27 -3.65 17.93 -6.08
N GLN A 28 -4.45 18.72 -6.79
CA GLN A 28 -5.91 18.56 -6.83
C GLN A 28 -6.32 17.85 -8.12
N VAL A 29 -7.13 16.81 -8.00
CA VAL A 29 -7.69 16.07 -9.14
C VAL A 29 -9.21 16.21 -9.15
N HIS A 30 -9.76 16.64 -10.28
CA HIS A 30 -11.20 16.60 -10.53
C HIS A 30 -11.56 15.25 -11.10
N LEU A 31 -12.51 14.59 -10.44
CA LEU A 31 -12.98 13.26 -10.78
C LEU A 31 -14.49 13.27 -11.04
N THR A 32 -14.94 12.41 -11.96
CA THR A 32 -16.36 12.17 -12.21
C THR A 32 -16.64 10.68 -12.25
N ASP A 33 -17.63 10.23 -11.47
CA ASP A 33 -18.11 8.84 -11.54
C ASP A 33 -18.99 8.60 -12.78
N ASP A 34 -19.36 7.35 -13.03
CA ASP A 34 -20.18 6.99 -14.19
C ASP A 34 -21.63 7.53 -14.11
N GLN A 35 -22.06 8.08 -12.97
CA GLN A 35 -23.37 8.74 -12.78
C GLN A 35 -23.30 10.26 -12.96
N GLY A 36 -22.12 10.83 -13.23
CA GLY A 36 -21.93 12.27 -13.37
C GLY A 36 -21.72 13.00 -12.05
N THR A 37 -21.53 12.29 -10.93
CA THR A 37 -21.18 12.92 -9.65
C THR A 37 -19.73 13.38 -9.69
N HIS A 38 -19.50 14.62 -9.29
CA HIS A 38 -18.17 15.19 -9.21
C HIS A 38 -17.54 15.02 -7.83
N TYR A 39 -16.23 14.85 -7.83
CA TYR A 39 -15.40 14.70 -6.64
C TYR A 39 -14.08 15.45 -6.83
N ARG A 40 -13.49 15.91 -5.72
CA ARG A 40 -12.10 16.37 -5.68
C ARG A 40 -11.27 15.39 -4.85
N ALA A 41 -10.17 14.89 -5.41
CA ALA A 41 -9.13 14.25 -4.63
C ALA A 41 -8.07 15.30 -4.27
N SER A 42 -7.77 15.44 -2.99
CA SER A 42 -6.78 16.39 -2.47
C SER A 42 -5.55 15.64 -1.98
N VAL A 43 -4.52 15.58 -2.82
CA VAL A 43 -3.30 14.82 -2.54
C VAL A 43 -2.26 15.75 -1.92
N ASN A 44 -1.80 15.44 -0.71
CA ASN A 44 -0.75 16.21 -0.04
C ASN A 44 0.55 16.15 -0.85
N VAL A 45 1.14 17.31 -1.17
CA VAL A 45 2.50 17.37 -1.72
C VAL A 45 3.53 17.92 -0.74
N LYS A 46 3.09 18.33 0.47
CA LYS A 46 3.95 18.86 1.54
C LYS A 46 3.41 18.54 2.94
N SER A 47 4.30 18.19 3.87
CA SER A 47 3.98 17.96 5.28
C SER A 47 3.94 19.26 6.10
N GLN A 48 3.19 19.21 7.19
CA GLN A 48 3.14 20.27 8.23
C GLN A 48 4.25 20.12 9.28
N GLU A 49 4.93 18.96 9.35
CA GLU A 49 6.08 18.73 10.23
C GLU A 49 7.40 18.85 9.47
N ARG A 50 8.52 18.95 10.19
CA ARG A 50 9.86 18.81 9.61
C ARG A 50 10.34 17.36 9.77
N PRO A 51 10.94 16.74 8.74
CA PRO A 51 11.13 17.28 7.39
C PRO A 51 9.80 17.40 6.62
N SER A 52 9.64 18.46 5.82
CA SER A 52 8.38 18.76 5.15
C SER A 52 8.15 17.96 3.87
N GLU A 53 9.21 17.36 3.34
CA GLU A 53 9.18 16.50 2.17
C GLU A 53 8.47 15.17 2.51
N LEU A 54 7.64 14.69 1.60
CA LEU A 54 7.05 13.36 1.72
C LEU A 54 7.99 12.30 1.14
N LEU A 55 7.81 11.07 1.63
CA LEU A 55 8.23 9.87 0.92
C LEU A 55 7.19 9.56 -0.15
N TYR A 56 7.66 9.21 -1.34
CA TYR A 56 6.80 8.75 -2.42
C TYR A 56 7.36 7.50 -3.09
N LEU A 57 6.48 6.68 -3.62
CA LEU A 57 6.80 5.61 -4.58
C LEU A 57 5.76 5.64 -5.69
N VAL A 58 6.22 5.56 -6.92
CA VAL A 58 5.38 5.18 -8.05
C VAL A 58 5.83 3.82 -8.57
N ASP A 59 4.89 2.88 -8.58
CA ASP A 59 5.06 1.58 -9.23
C ASP A 59 4.28 1.61 -10.56
N GLU A 60 5.00 1.69 -11.68
CA GLU A 60 4.40 1.82 -13.01
C GLU A 60 3.81 0.51 -13.57
N ASP A 61 4.11 -0.62 -12.94
CA ASP A 61 3.54 -1.94 -13.26
C ASP A 61 3.12 -2.63 -11.97
N PHE A 62 2.23 -1.98 -11.22
CA PHE A 62 1.78 -2.43 -9.91
C PHE A 62 1.04 -3.76 -9.99
N ARG A 63 1.69 -4.83 -9.52
CA ARG A 63 1.13 -6.19 -9.47
C ARG A 63 0.91 -6.60 -8.03
N HIS A 64 -0.35 -6.64 -7.63
CA HIS A 64 -0.72 -7.00 -6.25
C HIS A 64 -2.12 -7.61 -6.23
N PRO A 65 -2.40 -8.63 -5.38
CA PRO A 65 -3.72 -9.27 -5.29
C PRO A 65 -4.87 -8.31 -4.94
N ILE A 66 -4.55 -7.11 -4.45
CA ILE A 66 -5.54 -6.08 -4.14
C ILE A 66 -6.28 -5.56 -5.38
N THR A 67 -5.66 -5.57 -6.57
CA THR A 67 -6.33 -5.12 -7.79
C THR A 67 -7.48 -6.05 -8.16
N ALA A 68 -7.33 -7.35 -7.98
CA ALA A 68 -8.40 -8.33 -8.13
C ALA A 68 -9.52 -8.13 -7.08
N ARG A 69 -9.18 -7.73 -5.85
CA ARG A 69 -10.19 -7.44 -4.80
C ARG A 69 -11.00 -6.17 -5.06
N LEU A 70 -10.54 -5.31 -5.97
CA LEU A 70 -11.28 -4.14 -6.44
C LEU A 70 -12.26 -4.49 -7.55
N GLU A 71 -12.13 -5.66 -8.18
CA GLU A 71 -13.07 -6.13 -9.18
C GLU A 71 -14.46 -6.29 -8.56
N GLY A 72 -15.49 -5.83 -9.28
CA GLY A 72 -16.87 -5.86 -8.81
C GLY A 72 -17.30 -4.63 -8.00
N LEU A 73 -16.36 -3.77 -7.57
CA LEU A 73 -16.74 -2.45 -7.07
C LEU A 73 -17.18 -1.56 -8.25
N VAL A 74 -18.24 -0.79 -8.02
CA VAL A 74 -18.82 0.11 -9.03
C VAL A 74 -18.17 1.49 -8.97
N SER A 75 -18.28 2.25 -10.07
CA SER A 75 -17.86 3.64 -10.08
C SER A 75 -18.65 4.46 -9.04
N GLY A 76 -17.96 5.39 -8.38
CA GLY A 76 -18.45 6.17 -7.26
C GLY A 76 -17.70 5.83 -5.97
N TRP A 77 -18.25 6.31 -4.85
CA TRP A 77 -17.67 6.07 -3.53
C TRP A 77 -18.12 4.74 -2.93
N SER A 78 -17.16 3.92 -2.52
CA SER A 78 -17.39 2.70 -1.76
C SER A 78 -16.77 2.81 -0.37
N LYS A 79 -17.60 2.83 0.68
CA LYS A 79 -17.11 2.73 2.06
C LYS A 79 -16.59 1.32 2.30
N LEU A 80 -15.37 1.20 2.83
CA LEU A 80 -14.75 -0.09 3.12
C LEU A 80 -14.85 -0.39 4.62
N PRO A 81 -15.27 -1.60 5.03
CA PRO A 81 -15.13 -2.05 6.42
C PRO A 81 -13.66 -2.04 6.84
N SER A 82 -13.37 -1.76 8.10
CA SER A 82 -12.01 -1.90 8.62
C SER A 82 -11.60 -3.38 8.65
N GLY A 83 -10.32 -3.63 8.40
CA GLY A 83 -9.71 -4.94 8.53
C GLY A 83 -9.13 -5.52 7.23
N PRO A 84 -8.49 -6.69 7.31
CA PRO A 84 -7.74 -7.28 6.21
C PRO A 84 -8.61 -7.92 5.12
N GLY A 85 -9.91 -8.14 5.37
CA GLY A 85 -10.77 -8.91 4.46
C GLY A 85 -11.12 -8.20 3.15
N GLY A 86 -11.06 -6.86 3.13
CA GLY A 86 -11.40 -6.05 1.97
C GLY A 86 -10.20 -5.63 1.11
N PRO A 87 -10.43 -4.79 0.09
CA PRO A 87 -9.38 -4.15 -0.70
C PRO A 87 -8.75 -2.94 0.01
N ASN A 88 -8.73 -2.93 1.34
CA ASN A 88 -8.14 -1.86 2.13
C ASN A 88 -6.62 -1.81 1.91
N LEU A 89 -6.06 -0.60 1.81
CA LEU A 89 -4.61 -0.42 1.80
C LEU A 89 -4.08 -0.45 3.24
N ASP A 90 -2.97 -1.13 3.40
CA ASP A 90 -2.12 -1.07 4.59
C ASP A 90 -0.68 -1.28 4.12
N PHE A 91 0.18 -0.28 4.29
CA PHE A 91 1.54 -0.27 3.76
C PHE A 91 2.45 -1.21 4.55
N VAL A 92 2.12 -1.46 5.82
CA VAL A 92 2.87 -2.34 6.71
C VAL A 92 2.38 -3.78 6.55
N ARG A 93 1.08 -4.03 6.67
CA ARG A 93 0.50 -5.39 6.72
C ARG A 93 0.10 -5.92 5.36
N GLY A 94 -0.25 -5.03 4.44
CA GLY A 94 -0.76 -5.37 3.12
C GLY A 94 0.31 -5.70 2.09
N ASN A 95 1.60 -5.63 2.42
CA ASN A 95 2.73 -5.96 1.53
C ASN A 95 2.65 -5.32 0.12
N LEU A 96 2.10 -4.11 0.04
CA LEU A 96 1.84 -3.41 -1.23
C LEU A 96 3.14 -3.14 -2.01
N PHE A 97 4.21 -2.82 -1.30
CA PHE A 97 5.53 -2.54 -1.87
C PHE A 97 6.61 -2.68 -0.80
N ASP A 98 7.88 -2.62 -1.19
CA ASP A 98 9.01 -2.51 -0.27
C ASP A 98 9.21 -1.04 0.15
N PRO A 99 9.00 -0.68 1.43
CA PRO A 99 9.15 0.69 1.92
C PRO A 99 10.51 1.32 1.61
N SER A 100 11.55 0.50 1.53
CA SER A 100 12.91 0.96 1.22
C SER A 100 13.01 1.63 -0.15
N LYS A 101 12.11 1.30 -1.08
CA LYS A 101 12.05 1.86 -2.44
C LYS A 101 11.46 3.26 -2.50
N MET A 102 10.77 3.73 -1.45
CA MET A 102 10.25 5.09 -1.45
C MET A 102 11.40 6.10 -1.45
N ARG A 103 11.22 7.21 -2.15
CA ARG A 103 12.22 8.27 -2.28
C ARG A 103 11.68 9.56 -1.68
N THR A 104 12.56 10.47 -1.31
CA THR A 104 12.16 11.85 -0.99
C THR A 104 12.20 12.67 -2.26
N LEU A 105 11.23 13.56 -2.43
CA LEU A 105 11.33 14.67 -3.37
C LEU A 105 11.00 15.98 -2.64
N PRO A 106 11.63 17.09 -3.07
CA PRO A 106 11.13 18.40 -2.68
C PRO A 106 9.65 18.54 -3.11
N PRO A 107 8.85 19.30 -2.35
CA PRO A 107 7.42 19.43 -2.61
C PRO A 107 7.12 20.17 -3.93
N GLU A 108 7.95 21.15 -4.29
CA GLU A 108 7.81 21.96 -5.51
C GLU A 108 9.18 22.54 -5.89
N VAL A 109 9.62 22.36 -7.14
CA VAL A 109 10.86 22.94 -7.70
C VAL A 109 10.61 23.37 -9.14
N GLU A 110 11.17 24.51 -9.56
CA GLU A 110 11.07 24.91 -10.96
C GLU A 110 11.85 23.95 -11.89
N GLY A 111 11.19 23.48 -12.95
CA GLY A 111 11.73 22.54 -13.93
C GLY A 111 10.91 21.24 -13.96
N PRO A 112 10.97 20.46 -15.05
CA PRO A 112 10.16 19.25 -15.16
C PRO A 112 10.75 18.06 -14.38
N ASP A 113 9.87 17.21 -13.89
CA ASP A 113 10.14 15.89 -13.28
C ASP A 113 11.06 15.95 -12.05
N ASN A 114 11.04 17.06 -11.32
CA ASN A 114 11.96 17.30 -10.20
C ASN A 114 11.25 17.47 -8.84
N ASP A 115 9.92 17.43 -8.82
CA ASP A 115 9.10 17.51 -7.62
C ASP A 115 7.93 16.49 -7.63
N LEU A 116 7.25 16.38 -6.48
CA LEU A 116 6.16 15.42 -6.32
C LEU A 116 4.92 15.79 -7.17
N ALA A 117 4.69 17.08 -7.42
CA ALA A 117 3.57 17.53 -8.24
C ALA A 117 3.77 17.18 -9.72
N ASP A 118 5.00 17.23 -10.24
CA ASP A 118 5.39 16.74 -11.56
C ASP A 118 5.12 15.27 -11.75
N ILE A 119 5.53 14.46 -10.78
CA ILE A 119 5.28 13.03 -10.81
C ILE A 119 3.77 12.75 -10.84
N LEU A 120 2.99 13.37 -9.94
CA LEU A 120 1.54 13.20 -9.92
C LEU A 120 0.88 13.68 -11.23
N ASP A 121 1.32 14.81 -11.76
CA ASP A 121 0.79 15.39 -13.00
C ASP A 121 1.05 14.50 -14.21
N HIS A 122 2.24 13.91 -14.32
CA HIS A 122 2.58 12.97 -15.39
C HIS A 122 1.56 11.81 -15.47
N TYR A 123 1.28 11.13 -14.35
CA TYR A 123 0.39 9.96 -14.37
C TYR A 123 -1.09 10.35 -14.43
N VAL A 124 -1.49 11.41 -13.74
CA VAL A 124 -2.90 11.81 -13.71
C VAL A 124 -3.33 12.45 -15.04
N ARG A 125 -2.48 13.24 -15.72
CA ARG A 125 -2.80 13.76 -17.05
C ARG A 125 -2.99 12.64 -18.08
N ARG A 126 -2.15 11.61 -18.03
CA ARG A 126 -2.35 10.40 -18.84
C ARG A 126 -3.73 9.76 -18.60
N ALA A 127 -4.20 9.75 -17.34
CA ALA A 127 -5.54 9.25 -17.01
C ALA A 127 -6.67 10.19 -17.48
N VAL A 128 -6.44 11.51 -17.50
CA VAL A 128 -7.40 12.49 -18.07
C VAL A 128 -7.52 12.31 -19.59
N GLU A 129 -6.42 12.04 -20.27
CA GLU A 129 -6.35 11.85 -21.73
C GLU A 129 -6.91 10.50 -22.21
N ASP A 130 -7.06 9.52 -21.32
CA ASP A 130 -7.63 8.20 -21.61
C ASP A 130 -9.04 8.06 -20.99
N PRO A 131 -10.12 8.19 -21.77
CA PRO A 131 -11.49 8.06 -21.27
C PRO A 131 -11.83 6.69 -20.66
N ALA A 132 -11.05 5.66 -21.00
CA ALA A 132 -11.20 4.31 -20.45
C ALA A 132 -10.44 4.12 -19.13
N ALA A 133 -9.46 4.98 -18.83
CA ALA A 133 -8.74 4.91 -17.56
C ALA A 133 -9.69 5.08 -16.37
N ARG A 134 -9.32 4.43 -15.26
CA ARG A 134 -10.02 4.55 -13.97
C ARG A 134 -9.02 4.84 -12.87
N MET A 135 -9.33 5.84 -12.06
CA MET A 135 -8.61 6.14 -10.83
C MET A 135 -9.35 5.54 -9.63
N TYR A 136 -8.58 4.97 -8.72
CA TYR A 136 -9.00 4.41 -7.44
C TYR A 136 -8.30 5.22 -6.36
N VAL A 137 -9.07 6.05 -5.66
CA VAL A 137 -8.54 6.98 -4.65
C VAL A 137 -8.94 6.50 -3.27
N PHE A 138 -7.97 6.05 -2.50
CA PHE A 138 -8.15 5.57 -1.14
C PHE A 138 -7.84 6.68 -0.13
N GLY A 139 -8.67 6.78 0.90
CA GLY A 139 -8.54 7.79 1.95
C GLY A 139 -9.86 7.98 2.69
N GLU A 140 -10.05 9.17 3.26
CA GLU A 140 -11.29 9.56 3.92
C GLU A 140 -12.17 10.42 2.99
N ARG A 141 -13.48 10.14 2.96
CA ARG A 141 -14.43 10.97 2.19
C ARG A 141 -14.89 12.18 3.00
N TRP A 142 -14.97 13.32 2.34
CA TRP A 142 -15.71 14.48 2.85
C TRP A 142 -16.89 14.81 1.93
N GLY A 143 -17.89 15.48 2.51
CA GLY A 143 -19.15 15.75 1.83
C GLY A 143 -20.01 14.48 1.59
N PRO A 144 -21.05 14.57 0.74
CA PRO A 144 -21.42 15.73 -0.06
C PRO A 144 -21.94 16.90 0.80
N GLU A 145 -21.48 18.10 0.50
CA GLU A 145 -21.88 19.36 1.15
C GLU A 145 -22.92 20.05 0.26
N ALA A 146 -24.20 19.85 0.57
CA ALA A 146 -25.32 20.20 -0.32
C ALA A 146 -25.35 21.68 -0.78
N GLU A 147 -24.88 22.59 0.07
CA GLU A 147 -24.96 24.04 -0.16
C GLU A 147 -23.58 24.70 -0.39
N LEU A 148 -22.50 23.92 -0.34
CA LEU A 148 -21.14 24.43 -0.50
C LEU A 148 -20.56 23.92 -1.82
N ARG A 149 -20.07 24.84 -2.65
CA ARG A 149 -19.35 24.50 -3.88
C ARG A 149 -17.93 24.06 -3.54
N ASP A 150 -17.39 23.16 -4.36
CA ASP A 150 -15.97 22.87 -4.30
C ASP A 150 -15.15 24.13 -4.63
N LYS A 151 -14.23 24.49 -3.74
CA LYS A 151 -13.42 25.71 -3.86
C LYS A 151 -12.39 25.70 -5.00
N VAL A 152 -12.10 24.54 -5.59
CA VAL A 152 -11.03 24.37 -6.61
C VAL A 152 -11.62 24.28 -8.01
N PHE A 153 -12.66 23.46 -8.18
CA PHE A 153 -13.28 23.10 -9.46
C PHE A 153 -14.75 23.55 -9.59
N ASP A 154 -15.28 24.27 -8.58
CA ASP A 154 -16.59 24.97 -8.61
C ASP A 154 -17.84 24.11 -8.84
N PHE A 155 -17.75 22.78 -8.68
CA PHE A 155 -18.91 21.89 -8.76
C PHE A 155 -19.74 21.90 -7.46
N LEU A 156 -21.03 21.54 -7.55
CA LEU A 156 -21.97 21.44 -6.42
C LEU A 156 -22.69 20.08 -6.49
N PRO A 157 -22.86 19.34 -5.37
CA PRO A 157 -22.34 19.64 -4.03
C PRO A 157 -20.82 19.46 -3.95
N GLY A 158 -20.16 20.18 -3.03
CA GLY A 158 -18.77 19.93 -2.66
C GLY A 158 -18.63 18.51 -2.13
N ASN A 159 -17.68 17.75 -2.65
CA ASN A 159 -17.53 16.33 -2.35
C ASN A 159 -16.12 15.86 -2.73
N GLY A 160 -15.55 14.93 -2.00
CA GLY A 160 -14.20 14.48 -2.33
C GLY A 160 -13.55 13.54 -1.35
N VAL A 161 -12.24 13.35 -1.54
CA VAL A 161 -11.38 12.45 -0.76
C VAL A 161 -10.11 13.17 -0.33
N HIS A 162 -9.68 12.95 0.91
CA HIS A 162 -8.41 13.41 1.49
C HIS A 162 -7.72 12.27 2.26
N ASP A 163 -6.63 12.57 2.96
CA ASP A 163 -5.81 11.58 3.70
C ASP A 163 -5.32 10.45 2.79
N ILE A 164 -4.86 10.85 1.59
CA ILE A 164 -4.39 9.97 0.49
C ILE A 164 -2.88 9.68 0.69
N HIS A 165 -2.53 9.19 1.87
CA HIS A 165 -1.18 8.80 2.26
C HIS A 165 -1.24 7.71 3.35
N MET A 166 -0.10 7.22 3.82
CA MET A 166 -0.02 6.32 4.97
C MET A 166 -0.70 6.95 6.20
N ASN A 167 -1.67 6.28 6.80
CA ASN A 167 -2.51 6.77 7.90
C ASN A 167 -2.27 5.94 9.17
N GLN A 168 -1.00 5.64 9.43
CA GLN A 168 -0.51 4.91 10.59
C GLN A 168 0.95 5.29 10.89
N GLY A 169 1.42 4.93 12.09
CA GLY A 169 2.79 5.16 12.52
C GLY A 169 3.13 6.63 12.74
N ASN A 170 2.14 7.49 12.98
CA ASN A 170 2.34 8.93 13.12
C ASN A 170 3.16 9.29 14.37
N SER A 171 3.71 10.51 14.35
CA SER A 171 4.29 11.13 15.54
C SER A 171 3.19 11.38 16.59
N ARG A 172 3.57 11.50 17.87
CA ARG A 172 2.63 11.69 19.00
C ARG A 172 1.59 12.81 18.77
N ARG A 173 1.92 13.83 17.98
CA ARG A 173 1.01 14.93 17.66
C ARG A 173 -0.17 14.49 16.78
N PHE A 174 0.05 13.53 15.89
CA PHE A 174 -0.91 13.03 14.90
C PHE A 174 -1.31 11.57 15.12
N GLU A 175 -0.81 10.94 16.19
CA GLU A 175 -1.13 9.56 16.61
C GLU A 175 -2.63 9.27 16.63
N GLY A 176 -3.46 10.28 16.92
CA GLY A 176 -4.90 10.15 16.88
C GLY A 176 -5.43 9.65 15.53
N ASP A 177 -4.78 9.96 14.43
CA ASP A 177 -5.25 9.63 13.07
C ASP A 177 -4.79 8.24 12.61
N ASP A 178 -3.97 7.57 13.41
CA ASP A 178 -3.50 6.21 13.13
C ASP A 178 -4.64 5.19 13.14
N GLY A 179 -4.46 4.16 12.31
CA GLY A 179 -5.33 2.99 12.27
C GLY A 179 -4.82 1.95 11.30
N VAL A 180 -5.15 0.69 11.56
CA VAL A 180 -4.83 -0.43 10.67
C VAL A 180 -5.81 -0.52 9.50
N TRP A 181 -5.33 -0.95 8.33
CA TRP A 181 -6.18 -1.14 7.14
C TRP A 181 -6.97 0.10 6.71
N GLN A 182 -6.37 1.28 6.83
CA GLN A 182 -6.96 2.56 6.43
C GLN A 182 -5.96 3.49 5.73
N ASP A 183 -4.87 2.96 5.19
CA ASP A 183 -3.92 3.79 4.47
C ASP A 183 -4.56 4.33 3.18
N GLY A 184 -4.18 5.55 2.82
CA GLY A 184 -4.54 6.19 1.57
C GLY A 184 -3.55 5.92 0.46
N GLY A 185 -3.95 6.25 -0.76
CA GLY A 185 -3.12 6.04 -1.95
C GLY A 185 -3.92 6.17 -3.24
N LEU A 186 -3.22 6.17 -4.37
CA LEU A 186 -3.83 6.22 -5.70
C LEU A 186 -3.45 4.96 -6.48
N LEU A 187 -4.44 4.30 -7.06
CA LEU A 187 -4.19 3.34 -8.14
C LEU A 187 -4.83 3.86 -9.43
N ILE A 188 -4.15 3.70 -10.56
CA ILE A 188 -4.65 4.08 -11.88
C ILE A 188 -4.62 2.85 -12.76
N HIS A 189 -5.77 2.45 -13.28
CA HIS A 189 -5.88 1.35 -14.23
C HIS A 189 -6.01 1.90 -15.65
N PHE A 190 -5.14 1.44 -16.55
CA PHE A 190 -5.18 1.69 -17.99
C PHE A 190 -5.59 0.40 -18.71
N PRO A 191 -6.90 0.18 -18.98
CA PRO A 191 -7.40 -1.11 -19.44
C PRO A 191 -6.82 -1.57 -20.77
N ALA A 192 -6.57 -0.64 -21.70
CA ALA A 192 -6.00 -0.94 -23.02
C ALA A 192 -4.60 -1.58 -22.94
N GLN A 193 -3.90 -1.39 -21.82
CA GLN A 193 -2.55 -1.90 -21.58
C GLN A 193 -2.52 -3.00 -20.52
N SER A 194 -3.69 -3.37 -19.95
CA SER A 194 -3.80 -4.24 -18.79
C SER A 194 -2.84 -3.83 -17.66
N ARG A 195 -2.70 -2.53 -17.43
CA ARG A 195 -1.66 -1.98 -16.56
C ARG A 195 -2.24 -1.20 -15.39
N TRP A 196 -1.67 -1.44 -14.23
CA TRP A 196 -1.93 -0.67 -13.01
C TRP A 196 -0.70 0.16 -12.65
N VAL A 197 -0.95 1.41 -12.28
CA VAL A 197 0.05 2.29 -11.67
C VAL A 197 -0.36 2.53 -10.23
N GLY A 198 0.54 2.29 -9.27
CA GLY A 198 0.33 2.60 -7.86
C GLY A 198 1.15 3.81 -7.43
N VAL A 199 0.52 4.77 -6.76
CA VAL A 199 1.19 5.93 -6.16
C VAL A 199 0.94 5.93 -4.66
N PHE A 200 2.02 5.83 -3.89
CA PHE A 200 2.00 5.69 -2.44
C PHE A 200 2.81 6.80 -1.79
N LEU A 201 2.24 7.42 -0.76
CA LEU A 201 2.82 8.57 -0.07
C LEU A 201 2.90 8.30 1.44
N ALA A 202 3.96 8.74 2.09
CA ALA A 202 4.10 8.67 3.54
C ALA A 202 4.88 9.89 4.05
N PHE A 203 4.67 10.28 5.30
CA PHE A 203 5.49 11.32 5.93
C PHE A 203 6.80 10.73 6.44
N GLN A 204 7.89 11.49 6.35
CA GLN A 204 9.20 11.05 6.86
C GLN A 204 9.23 10.84 8.38
N SER A 205 8.31 11.48 9.12
CA SER A 205 8.16 11.29 10.56
C SER A 205 7.44 9.99 10.94
N GLN A 206 6.80 9.31 9.98
CA GLN A 206 6.07 8.08 10.25
C GLN A 206 7.00 6.88 10.43
N LYS A 207 6.65 6.00 11.39
CA LYS A 207 7.33 4.73 11.64
C LYS A 207 6.68 3.60 10.85
N TRP A 208 7.49 2.59 10.54
CA TRP A 208 7.10 1.41 9.75
C TRP A 208 6.88 0.15 10.60
N HIS A 209 7.16 0.24 11.90
CA HIS A 209 6.71 -0.72 12.90
C HIS A 209 5.56 -0.11 13.68
N THR A 210 4.38 -0.70 13.53
CA THR A 210 3.13 -0.18 14.06
C THR A 210 2.39 -1.27 14.80
N ASP A 211 1.69 -0.91 15.88
CA ASP A 211 0.83 -1.81 16.63
C ASP A 211 -0.32 -2.36 15.75
N ASP A 212 -0.59 -3.66 15.87
CA ASP A 212 -1.53 -4.39 15.00
C ASP A 212 -3.00 -4.13 15.30
N ALA A 213 -3.33 -3.49 16.42
CA ALA A 213 -4.71 -3.11 16.73
C ALA A 213 -4.97 -1.63 16.42
N THR A 214 -3.98 -0.77 16.67
CA THR A 214 -4.16 0.69 16.67
C THR A 214 -3.48 1.40 15.50
N GLY A 215 -2.47 0.78 14.87
CA GLY A 215 -1.63 1.44 13.89
C GLY A 215 -0.63 2.43 14.51
N HIS A 216 -0.57 2.55 15.84
CA HIS A 216 0.36 3.46 16.50
C HIS A 216 1.80 3.05 16.30
N ALA A 217 2.68 4.05 16.16
CA ALA A 217 4.11 3.84 16.09
C ALA A 217 4.63 3.09 17.32
N LEU A 218 5.28 1.94 17.11
CA LEU A 218 5.95 1.21 18.20
C LEU A 218 7.25 1.92 18.59
N ASP A 219 7.61 1.88 19.87
CA ASP A 219 8.89 2.39 20.38
C ASP A 219 10.02 1.35 20.25
N VAL A 220 10.14 0.78 19.06
CA VAL A 220 11.23 -0.11 18.68
C VAL A 220 12.23 0.68 17.84
N ALA A 221 13.52 0.43 18.07
CA ALA A 221 14.57 1.14 17.36
C ALA A 221 14.61 0.67 15.89
N GLY A 222 14.59 1.63 14.96
CA GLY A 222 14.79 1.37 13.55
C GLY A 222 14.09 2.40 12.67
N PRO A 223 14.80 3.12 11.78
CA PRO A 223 14.14 3.87 10.72
C PRO A 223 13.41 2.91 9.77
N ARG A 224 12.71 3.46 8.77
CA ARG A 224 12.26 2.70 7.59
C ARG A 224 13.34 1.70 7.16
N PRO A 225 13.00 0.44 6.81
CA PRO A 225 13.98 -0.54 6.38
C PRO A 225 14.94 0.04 5.35
N GLU A 226 16.25 -0.06 5.62
CA GLU A 226 17.26 0.38 4.66
C GLU A 226 17.28 -0.57 3.45
N PRO A 227 17.38 -0.06 2.22
CA PRO A 227 17.41 -0.89 1.02
C PRO A 227 18.49 -1.97 1.11
N GLY A 228 18.07 -3.24 1.03
CA GLY A 228 18.97 -4.39 0.99
C GLY A 228 19.62 -4.79 2.32
N LEU A 229 19.23 -4.17 3.45
CA LEU A 229 19.80 -4.51 4.77
C LEU A 229 18.88 -5.36 5.65
N GLN A 230 17.78 -5.87 5.10
CA GLN A 230 16.94 -6.86 5.79
C GLN A 230 17.71 -8.19 5.85
N PRO A 231 18.05 -8.71 7.04
CA PRO A 231 18.96 -9.83 7.16
C PRO A 231 18.34 -11.13 6.66
N VAL A 232 17.04 -11.35 6.89
CA VAL A 232 16.32 -12.53 6.40
C VAL A 232 15.20 -12.08 5.47
N ARG A 233 15.12 -12.70 4.28
CA ARG A 233 14.17 -12.32 3.22
C ARG A 233 13.41 -13.53 2.71
N LEU A 234 12.17 -13.31 2.32
CA LEU A 234 11.36 -14.27 1.56
C LEU A 234 11.74 -14.14 0.09
N VAL A 235 12.19 -15.22 -0.53
CA VAL A 235 12.68 -15.20 -1.93
C VAL A 235 11.84 -16.06 -2.87
N ALA A 236 11.08 -17.00 -2.32
CA ALA A 236 10.22 -17.85 -3.11
C ALA A 236 9.11 -18.47 -2.26
N ALA A 237 8.02 -18.91 -2.89
CA ALA A 237 6.97 -19.69 -2.26
C ALA A 237 6.39 -20.73 -3.22
N LEU A 238 6.20 -21.95 -2.73
CA LEU A 238 5.39 -22.98 -3.40
C LEU A 238 3.96 -22.82 -2.87
N VAL A 239 3.14 -22.11 -3.63
CA VAL A 239 1.76 -21.74 -3.24
C VAL A 239 0.71 -22.68 -3.81
N ASN A 240 1.02 -23.36 -4.91
CA ASN A 240 0.12 -24.29 -5.61
C ASN A 240 0.81 -25.65 -5.79
N PRO A 241 1.08 -26.42 -4.72
CA PRO A 241 1.80 -27.69 -4.81
C PRO A 241 0.97 -28.79 -5.49
N PRO A 242 1.60 -29.78 -6.14
CA PRO A 242 0.88 -30.88 -6.77
C PRO A 242 0.39 -31.88 -5.71
N GLY A 243 -0.80 -32.43 -5.93
CA GLY A 243 -1.32 -33.56 -5.15
C GLY A 243 -2.65 -33.29 -4.46
N PRO A 244 -3.21 -34.30 -3.77
CA PRO A 244 -4.48 -34.13 -3.08
C PRO A 244 -4.28 -33.30 -1.81
N ALA A 245 -5.33 -32.59 -1.39
CA ALA A 245 -5.37 -31.92 -0.10
C ALA A 245 -5.07 -32.88 1.07
N PRO A 246 -4.42 -32.43 2.16
CA PRO A 246 -3.93 -31.06 2.36
C PRO A 246 -2.64 -30.79 1.57
N GLU A 247 -2.65 -29.68 0.83
CA GLU A 247 -1.52 -29.18 0.06
C GLU A 247 -0.34 -28.83 0.99
N THR A 248 0.89 -29.14 0.55
CA THR A 248 2.11 -28.82 1.32
C THR A 248 2.76 -27.56 0.75
N GLU A 249 2.19 -26.42 1.10
CA GLU A 249 2.73 -25.12 0.74
C GLU A 249 4.00 -24.82 1.55
N SER A 250 4.91 -24.05 0.96
CA SER A 250 6.14 -23.65 1.65
C SER A 250 6.66 -22.29 1.19
N VAL A 251 7.42 -21.64 2.06
CA VAL A 251 8.12 -20.38 1.78
C VAL A 251 9.61 -20.61 1.93
N THR A 252 10.38 -20.17 0.95
CA THR A 252 11.84 -20.18 1.01
C THR A 252 12.34 -18.84 1.53
N LEU A 253 13.07 -18.90 2.64
CA LEU A 253 13.79 -17.80 3.25
C LEU A 253 15.27 -17.87 2.86
N ILE A 254 15.94 -16.71 2.79
CA ILE A 254 17.39 -16.60 2.73
C ILE A 254 17.89 -15.69 3.86
N ASN A 255 19.00 -16.05 4.51
CA ASN A 255 19.76 -15.10 5.31
C ASN A 255 20.75 -14.37 4.39
N ALA A 256 20.42 -13.15 4.01
CA ALA A 256 21.24 -12.27 3.18
C ALA A 256 22.31 -11.50 3.97
N SER A 257 22.36 -11.66 5.30
CA SER A 257 23.35 -10.99 6.15
C SER A 257 24.66 -11.78 6.27
N PRO A 258 25.77 -11.15 6.71
CA PRO A 258 27.05 -11.83 6.89
C PRO A 258 27.15 -12.66 8.18
N ALA A 259 26.11 -12.71 9.01
CA ALA A 259 26.10 -13.38 10.31
C ALA A 259 24.93 -14.37 10.41
N PRO A 260 25.04 -15.45 11.20
CA PRO A 260 23.91 -16.32 11.47
C PRO A 260 22.78 -15.56 12.17
N VAL A 261 21.53 -15.87 11.82
CA VAL A 261 20.33 -15.31 12.45
C VAL A 261 19.57 -16.44 13.14
N ASP A 262 19.22 -16.28 14.42
CA ASP A 262 18.39 -17.24 15.13
C ASP A 262 16.91 -16.99 14.80
N LEU A 263 16.27 -17.99 14.18
CA LEU A 263 14.87 -17.96 13.78
C LEU A 263 13.93 -18.48 14.88
N THR A 264 14.46 -18.76 16.08
CA THR A 264 13.63 -19.21 17.21
C THR A 264 12.54 -18.18 17.53
N GLY A 265 11.28 -18.64 17.49
CA GLY A 265 10.10 -17.79 17.75
C GLY A 265 9.57 -17.03 16.54
N TRP A 266 10.26 -17.06 15.39
CA TRP A 266 9.81 -16.39 14.17
C TRP A 266 8.58 -17.07 13.57
N ARG A 267 7.80 -16.31 12.81
CA ARG A 267 6.52 -16.78 12.23
C ARG A 267 6.35 -16.32 10.79
N LEU A 268 5.66 -17.16 10.01
CA LEU A 268 5.10 -16.78 8.73
C LEU A 268 3.60 -16.60 8.89
N VAL A 269 3.06 -15.49 8.41
CA VAL A 269 1.61 -15.21 8.45
C VAL A 269 1.09 -14.72 7.11
N ASP A 270 -0.15 -15.05 6.81
CA ASP A 270 -0.90 -14.50 5.69
C ASP A 270 -1.47 -13.10 6.02
N ARG A 271 -2.18 -12.50 5.08
CA ARG A 271 -2.85 -11.20 5.26
C ARG A 271 -3.86 -11.17 6.42
N LEU A 272 -4.52 -12.29 6.71
CA LEU A 272 -5.51 -12.40 7.79
C LEU A 272 -4.84 -12.65 9.15
N GLY A 273 -3.51 -12.81 9.17
CA GLY A 273 -2.74 -13.14 10.37
C GLY A 273 -2.73 -14.62 10.71
N HIS A 274 -3.27 -15.48 9.85
CA HIS A 274 -3.17 -16.93 10.02
C HIS A 274 -1.76 -17.38 9.64
N GLY A 275 -1.20 -18.34 10.37
CA GLY A 275 0.14 -18.81 10.06
C GLY A 275 0.82 -19.59 11.17
N GLY A 276 2.02 -20.08 10.84
CA GLY A 276 2.76 -21.04 11.65
C GLY A 276 4.17 -20.57 12.01
N PRO A 277 4.84 -21.29 12.92
CA PRO A 277 6.22 -21.02 13.29
C PRO A 277 7.17 -21.36 12.14
N VAL A 278 8.22 -20.55 11.99
CA VAL A 278 9.38 -20.91 11.18
C VAL A 278 10.21 -21.95 11.94
N PRO A 279 10.82 -22.96 11.27
CA PRO A 279 11.72 -23.89 11.94
C PRO A 279 12.79 -23.16 12.77
N PRO A 280 12.87 -23.43 14.09
CA PRO A 280 13.72 -22.66 15.00
C PRO A 280 15.20 -23.02 14.84
N GLY A 281 16.06 -22.12 15.29
CA GLY A 281 17.51 -22.29 15.29
C GLY A 281 18.24 -21.38 14.30
N PRO A 282 19.57 -21.50 14.23
CA PRO A 282 20.40 -20.58 13.45
C PRO A 282 20.29 -20.87 11.95
N LEU A 283 19.90 -19.85 11.18
CA LEU A 283 20.10 -19.82 9.74
C LEU A 283 21.45 -19.16 9.43
N ALA A 284 22.41 -19.97 8.94
CA ALA A 284 23.75 -19.48 8.62
C ALA A 284 23.73 -18.38 7.54
N ALA A 285 24.78 -17.55 7.50
CA ALA A 285 24.94 -16.52 6.46
C ALA A 285 24.90 -17.14 5.06
N GLY A 286 24.10 -16.57 4.16
CA GLY A 286 23.88 -17.04 2.80
C GLY A 286 23.07 -18.34 2.68
N ALA A 287 22.65 -18.95 3.79
CA ALA A 287 21.86 -20.18 3.76
C ALA A 287 20.38 -19.89 3.49
N THR A 288 19.71 -20.88 2.90
CA THR A 288 18.27 -20.86 2.65
C THR A 288 17.54 -21.87 3.54
N LEU A 289 16.31 -21.55 3.91
CA LEU A 289 15.41 -22.44 4.65
C LEU A 289 14.07 -22.51 3.92
N SER A 290 13.59 -23.73 3.63
CA SER A 290 12.22 -23.95 3.18
C SER A 290 11.34 -24.21 4.40
N ALA A 291 10.53 -23.22 4.77
CA ALA A 291 9.59 -23.32 5.88
C ALA A 291 8.22 -23.75 5.36
N PRO A 292 7.64 -24.87 5.85
CA PRO A 292 6.27 -25.25 5.50
C PRO A 292 5.28 -24.25 6.13
N LEU A 293 4.15 -23.99 5.47
CA LEU A 293 3.02 -23.37 6.15
C LEU A 293 2.25 -24.43 6.94
N SER A 294 1.85 -24.06 8.16
CA SER A 294 1.06 -24.88 9.06
C SER A 294 -0.11 -24.08 9.64
N ASP A 295 -0.96 -24.76 10.41
CA ASP A 295 -1.94 -24.13 11.30
C ASP A 295 -3.02 -23.29 10.60
N GLY A 296 -3.46 -23.75 9.42
CA GLY A 296 -4.64 -23.20 8.73
C GLY A 296 -4.38 -21.99 7.84
N ALA A 297 -3.13 -21.49 7.77
CA ALA A 297 -2.75 -20.62 6.67
C ALA A 297 -2.76 -21.41 5.36
N GLN A 298 -3.37 -20.82 4.34
CA GLN A 298 -3.36 -21.33 2.97
C GLN A 298 -2.93 -20.19 2.06
N LEU A 299 -1.83 -20.39 1.34
CA LEU A 299 -1.35 -19.55 0.27
C LEU A 299 -2.23 -19.77 -0.96
N GLY A 300 -3.44 -19.21 -0.93
CA GLY A 300 -4.43 -19.45 -1.96
C GLY A 300 -3.94 -19.16 -3.38
N ASN A 301 -4.32 -20.04 -4.31
CA ASN A 301 -4.03 -19.95 -5.76
C ASN A 301 -4.62 -18.71 -6.46
N HIS A 302 -5.30 -17.85 -5.72
CA HIS A 302 -5.90 -16.59 -6.18
C HIS A 302 -5.02 -15.36 -5.89
N GLY A 303 -3.78 -15.59 -5.43
CA GLY A 303 -2.89 -14.52 -4.99
C GLY A 303 -3.06 -14.22 -3.50
N GLY A 304 -2.01 -13.69 -2.90
CA GLY A 304 -1.97 -13.43 -1.48
C GLY A 304 -0.72 -12.69 -1.04
N GLU A 305 -0.63 -12.48 0.27
CA GLU A 305 0.44 -11.77 0.92
C GLU A 305 1.05 -12.67 2.00
N ILE A 306 2.38 -12.65 2.11
CA ILE A 306 3.15 -13.46 3.06
C ILE A 306 4.04 -12.53 3.86
N THR A 307 3.91 -12.56 5.17
CA THR A 307 4.68 -11.74 6.09
C THR A 307 5.54 -12.61 7.00
N LEU A 308 6.81 -12.24 7.13
CA LEU A 308 7.75 -12.82 8.09
C LEU A 308 7.82 -11.93 9.32
N LEU A 309 7.53 -12.51 10.48
CA LEU A 309 7.62 -11.86 11.78
C LEU A 309 8.79 -12.45 12.58
N ASP A 310 9.51 -11.62 13.32
CA ASP A 310 10.49 -12.08 14.30
C ASP A 310 9.84 -12.59 15.59
N ALA A 311 10.67 -12.93 16.58
CA ALA A 311 10.23 -13.45 17.87
C ALA A 311 9.42 -12.43 18.71
N ASP A 312 9.59 -11.13 18.44
CA ASP A 312 8.86 -10.05 19.10
C ASP A 312 7.56 -9.70 18.34
N GLY A 313 7.29 -10.38 17.22
CA GLY A 313 6.13 -10.14 16.36
C GLY A 313 6.31 -8.96 15.41
N LEU A 314 7.52 -8.42 15.26
CA LEU A 314 7.79 -7.33 14.33
C LEU A 314 7.97 -7.88 12.91
N LYS A 315 7.41 -7.17 11.93
CA LYS A 315 7.61 -7.48 10.53
C LYS A 315 9.08 -7.34 10.12
N VAL A 316 9.69 -8.42 9.67
CA VAL A 316 11.06 -8.46 9.13
C VAL A 316 11.06 -8.29 7.61
N HIS A 317 10.18 -9.01 6.92
CA HIS A 317 10.04 -8.98 5.47
C HIS A 317 8.61 -9.36 5.08
N GLY A 318 8.20 -9.00 3.87
CA GLY A 318 6.94 -9.48 3.33
C GLY A 318 6.89 -9.34 1.82
N VAL A 319 6.04 -10.16 1.20
CA VAL A 319 5.89 -10.27 -0.25
C VAL A 319 4.42 -10.46 -0.58
N SER A 320 4.07 -10.20 -1.84
CA SER A 320 2.76 -10.48 -2.40
C SER A 320 2.90 -11.23 -3.71
N TYR A 321 1.90 -12.02 -4.08
CA TYR A 321 1.80 -12.69 -5.37
C TYR A 321 0.37 -12.61 -5.91
N THR A 322 0.23 -12.62 -7.23
CA THR A 322 -1.07 -12.60 -7.92
C THR A 322 -1.55 -14.01 -8.27
N ALA A 323 -2.83 -14.14 -8.62
CA ALA A 323 -3.37 -15.39 -9.17
C ALA A 323 -2.62 -15.86 -10.42
N GLU A 324 -2.17 -14.92 -11.26
CA GLU A 324 -1.37 -15.24 -12.45
C GLU A 324 -0.03 -15.89 -12.08
N GLN A 325 0.65 -15.36 -11.06
CA GLN A 325 1.91 -15.95 -10.58
C GLN A 325 1.70 -17.33 -9.95
N ALA A 326 0.55 -17.56 -9.30
CA ALA A 326 0.18 -18.84 -8.68
C ALA A 326 -0.44 -19.86 -9.65
N ALA A 327 -0.66 -19.50 -10.92
CA ALA A 327 -1.49 -20.27 -11.84
C ALA A 327 -0.93 -21.66 -12.21
N HIS A 328 0.39 -21.86 -12.08
CA HIS A 328 1.06 -23.08 -12.51
C HIS A 328 1.29 -24.03 -11.33
N GLU A 329 0.53 -25.12 -11.28
CA GLU A 329 0.67 -26.18 -10.27
C GLU A 329 2.11 -26.75 -10.25
N GLY A 330 2.66 -26.89 -9.05
CA GLY A 330 4.01 -27.37 -8.77
C GLY A 330 5.13 -26.38 -9.10
N TRP A 331 4.81 -25.18 -9.59
CA TRP A 331 5.81 -24.14 -9.81
C TRP A 331 5.94 -23.24 -8.58
N THR A 332 7.19 -22.91 -8.30
CA THR A 332 7.54 -21.98 -7.22
C THR A 332 7.45 -20.54 -7.74
N VAL A 333 6.70 -19.70 -7.03
CA VAL A 333 6.70 -18.24 -7.23
C VAL A 333 8.02 -17.68 -6.70
N VAL A 334 8.67 -16.81 -7.48
CA VAL A 334 9.94 -16.16 -7.12
C VAL A 334 9.72 -14.65 -6.98
N PHE A 335 10.32 -14.04 -5.95
CA PHE A 335 10.18 -12.63 -5.60
C PHE A 335 11.46 -11.81 -5.85
#